data_AF-A0AA39ZXA9-F1
#
_entry.id   AF-A0AA39ZXA9-F1
#
_cell.length_a   1.000
_cell.length_b   1.000
_cell.length_c   1.000
_cell.angle_alpha   90.00
_cell.angle_beta   90.00
_cell.angle_gamma   90.00
#
_symmetry.space_group_name_H-M   'P 1'
#
loop_
_entity.id
_entity.type
_entity.pdbx_description
1 polymer ?
#
loop_
_entity_poly.entity_id
_entity_poly.type
_entity_poly.pdbx_seq_one_letter_code
_entity_poly.pdbx_strand_id
1 'polypeptide(L)'
;MASPAAVLPVTAQEIVAAYRHLYRHSLRAVQFSKPSRFVIRDQLRAAFRDPKASAATFDRERVRRTIWFLKAATQEAGLESRILKNLVRVRWQREREQRYRTWKVLLQKEKQMTAKSPKLPHPINGTEYTHYDNTIAMLNDTMGLCLR
;
A
#
# COMPACT_ATOMS: atom_id res chain seq x y z
N MET A 1 8.50 -15.31 35.38
CA MET A 1 9.05 -16.28 34.41
C MET A 1 8.04 -16.47 33.29
N ALA A 2 8.24 -15.81 32.14
CA ALA A 2 7.41 -16.00 30.96
C ALA A 2 8.29 -16.66 29.89
N SER A 3 7.99 -17.92 29.55
CA SER A 3 8.67 -18.63 28.47
C SER A 3 8.58 -17.84 27.16
N PRO A 4 9.67 -17.72 26.38
CA PRO A 4 9.58 -17.19 25.02
C PRO A 4 8.78 -18.19 24.19
N ALA A 5 7.60 -17.78 23.73
CA ALA A 5 6.79 -18.56 22.81
C ALA A 5 7.64 -18.94 21.59
N ALA A 6 7.79 -20.24 21.35
CA ALA A 6 8.52 -20.76 20.21
C ALA A 6 7.92 -20.18 18.91
N VAL A 7 8.68 -19.34 18.22
CA VAL A 7 8.31 -18.80 16.91
C VAL A 7 8.42 -19.96 15.93
N LEU A 8 7.30 -20.64 15.69
CA LEU A 8 7.22 -21.68 14.67
C LEU A 8 7.61 -21.08 13.31
N PRO A 9 8.43 -21.79 12.50
CA PRO A 9 8.79 -21.30 11.18
C PRO A 9 7.52 -21.10 10.34
N VAL A 10 7.42 -19.93 9.72
CA VAL A 10 6.30 -19.59 8.84
C VAL A 10 6.30 -20.56 7.67
N THR A 11 5.21 -21.32 7.53
CA THR A 11 5.09 -22.29 6.43
C THR A 11 4.63 -21.58 5.15
N ALA A 12 5.04 -22.08 3.99
CA ALA A 12 4.60 -21.52 2.71
C ALA A 12 3.06 -21.54 2.55
N GLN A 13 2.40 -22.55 3.15
CA GLN A 13 0.94 -22.66 3.15
C GLN A 13 0.27 -21.52 3.93
N GLU A 14 0.85 -21.11 5.07
CA GLU A 14 0.35 -19.97 5.86
C GLU A 14 0.44 -18.66 5.09
N ILE A 15 1.54 -18.43 4.36
CA ILE A 15 1.71 -17.23 3.53
C ILE A 15 0.63 -17.18 2.44
N VAL A 16 0.38 -18.31 1.77
CA VAL A 16 -0.67 -18.42 0.75
C VAL A 16 -2.06 -18.21 1.35
N ALA A 17 -2.32 -18.77 2.53
CA ALA A 17 -3.59 -18.57 3.24
C ALA A 17 -3.78 -17.10 3.61
N ALA A 18 -2.78 -16.45 4.20
CA ALA A 18 -2.79 -15.03 4.54
C ALA A 18 -3.07 -14.14 3.32
N TYR A 19 -2.37 -14.38 2.20
CA TYR A 19 -2.62 -13.68 0.94
C TYR A 19 -4.08 -13.84 0.49
N ARG A 20 -4.63 -15.06 0.51
CA ARG A 20 -6.01 -15.33 0.10
C ARG A 20 -7.01 -14.62 1.01
N HIS A 21 -6.80 -14.61 2.32
CA HIS A 21 -7.67 -13.94 3.28
C HIS A 21 -7.64 -12.43 3.09
N LEU A 22 -6.46 -11.82 3.03
CA LEU A 22 -6.29 -10.39 2.79
C LEU A 22 -6.96 -9.98 1.49
N TYR A 23 -6.71 -10.71 0.40
CA TYR A 23 -7.28 -10.42 -0.92
C TYR A 23 -8.81 -10.47 -0.92
N ARG A 24 -9.42 -11.50 -0.33
CA ARG A 24 -10.88 -11.63 -0.26
C ARG A 24 -11.51 -10.52 0.57
N HIS A 25 -10.93 -10.20 1.72
CA HIS A 25 -11.45 -9.15 2.61
C HIS A 25 -11.27 -7.76 2.00
N SER A 26 -10.14 -7.49 1.35
CA SER A 26 -9.90 -6.20 0.68
C SER A 26 -10.86 -5.97 -0.49
N LEU A 27 -11.21 -7.01 -1.25
CA LEU A 27 -12.18 -6.89 -2.34
C LEU A 27 -13.59 -6.58 -1.82
N ARG A 28 -14.00 -7.22 -0.72
CA ARG A 28 -15.27 -6.93 -0.05
C ARG A 28 -15.29 -5.50 0.50
N ALA A 29 -14.19 -5.06 1.13
CA ALA A 29 -14.07 -3.72 1.71
C ALA A 29 -14.24 -2.60 0.67
N VAL A 30 -13.84 -2.86 -0.58
CA VAL A 30 -14.00 -1.90 -1.68
C VAL A 30 -15.18 -2.23 -2.59
N GLN A 31 -16.05 -3.14 -2.16
CA GLN A 31 -17.28 -3.54 -2.86
C GLN A 31 -17.02 -3.91 -4.34
N PHE A 32 -15.87 -4.50 -4.62
CA PHE A 32 -15.45 -4.89 -5.98
C PHE A 32 -15.44 -3.75 -7.02
N SER A 33 -15.38 -2.48 -6.57
CA SER A 33 -15.40 -1.32 -7.46
C SER A 33 -14.16 -1.22 -8.36
N LYS A 34 -14.36 -0.66 -9.56
CA LYS A 34 -13.28 -0.29 -10.49
C LYS A 34 -12.95 1.20 -10.26
N PRO A 35 -11.68 1.64 -10.23
CA PRO A 35 -10.44 0.89 -10.51
C PRO A 35 -9.86 0.12 -9.31
N SER A 36 -10.41 0.36 -8.12
CA SER A 36 -9.86 -0.06 -6.83
C SER A 36 -9.49 -1.55 -6.69
N ARG A 37 -10.33 -2.44 -7.22
CA ARG A 37 -10.06 -3.89 -7.19
C ARG A 37 -8.73 -4.29 -7.84
N PHE A 38 -8.33 -3.58 -8.89
CA PHE A 38 -7.10 -3.86 -9.62
C PHE A 38 -5.89 -3.33 -8.87
N VAL A 39 -6.00 -2.12 -8.32
CA VAL A 39 -4.96 -1.49 -7.50
C VAL A 39 -4.63 -2.37 -6.29
N ILE A 40 -5.64 -2.85 -5.57
CA ILE A 40 -5.46 -3.74 -4.42
C ILE A 40 -4.79 -5.06 -4.83
N ARG A 41 -5.25 -5.67 -5.93
CA ARG A 41 -4.68 -6.92 -6.44
C ARG A 41 -3.19 -6.76 -6.75
N ASP A 42 -2.85 -5.70 -7.46
CA ASP A 42 -1.49 -5.46 -7.94
C ASP A 42 -0.57 -5.09 -6.76
N GLN A 43 -1.08 -4.33 -5.79
CA GLN A 43 -0.39 -4.02 -4.54
C GLN A 43 -0.11 -5.27 -3.70
N LEU A 44 -1.12 -6.12 -3.47
CA LEU A 44 -0.92 -7.37 -2.72
C LEU A 44 0.04 -8.32 -3.44
N ARG A 45 -0.04 -8.40 -4.77
CA ARG A 45 0.91 -9.22 -5.55
C ARG A 45 2.33 -8.71 -5.44
N ALA A 46 2.55 -7.40 -5.50
CA ALA A 46 3.88 -6.82 -5.31
C ALA A 46 4.40 -7.15 -3.90
N ALA A 47 3.59 -6.88 -2.86
CA ALA A 47 3.99 -7.07 -1.47
C ALA A 47 4.39 -8.53 -1.13
N PHE A 48 3.66 -9.52 -1.65
CA PHE A 48 3.95 -10.93 -1.39
C PHE A 48 5.02 -11.53 -2.32
N ARG A 49 5.26 -10.94 -3.50
CA ARG A 49 6.33 -11.39 -4.42
C ARG A 49 7.71 -10.90 -4.03
N ASP A 50 7.80 -9.81 -3.26
CA ASP A 50 9.09 -9.27 -2.83
C ASP A 50 9.84 -10.29 -1.96
N PRO A 51 11.00 -10.82 -2.41
CA PRO A 51 11.72 -11.89 -1.71
C PRO A 51 12.25 -11.46 -0.33
N LYS A 52 12.42 -10.14 -0.12
CA LYS A 52 12.80 -9.56 1.17
C LYS A 52 11.67 -9.55 2.21
N ALA A 53 10.41 -9.68 1.79
CA ALA A 53 9.23 -9.54 2.65
C ALA A 53 8.62 -10.88 3.09
N SER A 54 8.81 -11.96 2.31
CA SER A 54 8.00 -13.18 2.46
C SER A 54 8.33 -14.06 3.67
N ALA A 55 9.58 -14.12 4.13
CA ALA A 55 9.96 -15.02 5.24
C ALA A 55 10.40 -14.27 6.51
N ALA A 56 11.15 -13.17 6.37
CA ALA A 56 11.71 -12.46 7.52
C ALA A 56 10.76 -11.43 8.15
N THR A 57 9.74 -10.95 7.42
CA THR A 57 8.85 -9.86 7.85
C THR A 57 7.40 -10.32 8.03
N PHE A 58 7.13 -11.61 7.89
CA PHE A 58 5.78 -12.14 8.02
C PHE A 58 5.37 -12.23 9.50
N ASP A 59 4.54 -11.29 9.93
CA ASP A 59 3.96 -11.26 11.27
C ASP A 59 2.48 -11.69 11.22
N ARG A 60 2.20 -12.86 11.81
CA ARG A 60 0.85 -13.45 11.87
C ARG A 60 -0.15 -12.52 12.55
N GLU A 61 0.26 -11.83 13.61
CA GLU A 61 -0.61 -10.95 14.38
C GLU A 61 -0.96 -9.69 13.58
N ARG A 62 0.01 -9.10 12.88
CA ARG A 62 -0.27 -7.94 12.01
C ARG A 62 -1.20 -8.30 10.85
N VAL A 63 -1.05 -9.48 10.26
CA VAL A 63 -1.98 -9.99 9.24
C VAL A 63 -3.39 -10.13 9.81
N ARG A 64 -3.53 -10.71 11.00
CA ARG A 64 -4.83 -10.87 11.69
C ARG A 64 -5.49 -9.52 11.96
N ARG A 65 -4.75 -8.54 12.49
CA ARG A 65 -5.24 -7.17 12.73
C ARG A 65 -5.66 -6.48 11.43
N THR A 66 -4.88 -6.67 10.36
CA THR A 66 -5.22 -6.13 9.03
C THR A 66 -6.51 -6.73 8.48
N ILE A 67 -6.74 -8.04 8.67
CA ILE A 67 -8.02 -8.67 8.30
C ILE A 67 -9.18 -8.07 9.12
N TRP A 68 -8.97 -7.81 10.41
CA TRP A 68 -9.98 -7.18 11.26
C TRP A 68 -10.31 -5.75 10.81
N PHE A 69 -9.29 -4.95 10.51
CA PHE A 69 -9.44 -3.62 9.90
C PHE A 69 -10.24 -3.65 8.59
N LEU A 70 -9.94 -4.60 7.70
CA LEU A 70 -10.68 -4.75 6.44
C LEU A 70 -12.13 -5.21 6.65
N LYS A 71 -12.40 -6.03 7.68
CA LYS A 71 -13.77 -6.39 8.06
C LYS A 71 -14.53 -5.18 8.62
N ALA A 72 -13.91 -4.40 9.49
CA ALA A 72 -14.50 -3.16 10.00
C ALA A 72 -14.86 -2.19 8.85
N ALA A 73 -13.94 -2.03 7.89
CA ALA A 73 -14.17 -1.22 6.68
C ALA A 73 -15.35 -1.69 5.80
N THR A 74 -15.78 -2.94 5.91
CA THR A 74 -16.99 -3.45 5.22
C THR A 74 -18.28 -3.20 5.99
N GLN A 75 -18.23 -3.25 7.31
CA GLN A 75 -19.43 -3.23 8.16
C GLN A 75 -19.91 -1.80 8.40
N GLU A 76 -18.98 -0.87 8.61
CA GLU A 76 -19.30 0.51 8.94
C GLU A 76 -18.70 1.47 7.91
N ALA A 77 -19.43 2.55 7.59
CA ALA A 77 -18.90 3.66 6.81
C ALA A 77 -17.97 4.57 7.66
N GLY A 78 -17.15 3.95 8.51
CA GLY A 78 -16.28 4.58 9.48
C GLY A 78 -14.96 5.10 8.89
N LEU A 79 -14.01 5.37 9.78
CA LEU A 79 -12.68 5.87 9.42
C LEU A 79 -11.91 4.85 8.58
N GLU A 80 -12.05 3.56 8.86
CA GLU A 80 -11.38 2.45 8.16
C GLU A 80 -11.75 2.44 6.68
N SER A 81 -13.03 2.60 6.38
CA SER A 81 -13.53 2.68 5.00
C SER A 81 -12.98 3.92 4.28
N ARG A 82 -12.86 5.06 4.97
CA ARG A 82 -12.30 6.30 4.41
C ARG A 82 -10.79 6.18 4.17
N ILE A 83 -10.06 5.65 5.14
CA ILE A 83 -8.61 5.38 5.05
C ILE A 83 -8.36 4.45 3.87
N LEU A 84 -9.07 3.33 3.76
CA LEU A 84 -8.89 2.38 2.67
C LEU A 84 -9.14 3.01 1.29
N LYS A 85 -10.20 3.82 1.15
CA LYS A 85 -10.49 4.56 -0.08
C LYS A 85 -9.38 5.55 -0.43
N ASN A 86 -8.84 6.25 0.57
CA ASN A 86 -7.73 7.18 0.37
C ASN A 86 -6.47 6.44 -0.08
N LEU A 87 -6.13 5.33 0.57
CA LEU A 87 -4.98 4.49 0.21
C LEU A 87 -5.03 4.05 -1.24
N VAL A 88 -6.18 3.52 -1.65
CA VAL A 88 -6.40 3.07 -3.02
C VAL A 88 -6.36 4.22 -4.01
N ARG A 89 -6.94 5.38 -3.67
CA ARG A 89 -6.95 6.57 -4.52
C ARG A 89 -5.54 7.10 -4.77
N VAL A 90 -4.75 7.27 -3.71
CA VAL A 90 -3.36 7.76 -3.81
C VAL A 90 -2.51 6.79 -4.61
N ARG A 91 -2.64 5.47 -4.36
CA ARG A 91 -1.92 4.46 -5.12
C ARG A 91 -2.28 4.49 -6.61
N TRP A 92 -3.57 4.55 -6.93
CA TRP A 92 -4.03 4.66 -8.30
C TRP A 92 -3.48 5.91 -8.99
N GLN A 93 -3.47 7.05 -8.28
CA GLN A 93 -2.93 8.29 -8.81
C GLN A 93 -1.42 8.19 -9.09
N ARG A 94 -0.63 7.60 -8.17
CA ARG A 94 0.81 7.34 -8.39
C ARG A 94 1.05 6.50 -9.64
N GLU A 95 0.33 5.38 -9.78
CA GLU A 95 0.47 4.51 -10.95
C GLU A 95 0.02 5.18 -12.25
N ARG A 96 -0.96 6.08 -12.16
CA ARG A 96 -1.44 6.85 -13.31
C ARG A 96 -0.38 7.87 -13.71
N GLU A 97 0.19 8.63 -12.77
CA GLU A 97 1.28 9.58 -13.03
C GLU A 97 2.51 8.88 -13.62
N GLN A 98 2.89 7.72 -13.11
CA GLN A 98 3.98 6.91 -13.67
C GLN A 98 3.70 6.48 -15.11
N ARG A 99 2.47 6.05 -15.42
CA ARG A 99 2.07 5.70 -16.80
C ARG A 99 2.05 6.90 -17.73
N TYR A 100 1.70 8.09 -17.25
CA TYR A 100 1.73 9.32 -18.04
C TYR A 100 3.13 9.94 -18.17
N ARG A 101 4.15 9.44 -17.45
CA ARG A 101 5.56 9.76 -17.69
C ARG A 101 6.10 9.00 -18.91
N THR A 102 5.44 9.17 -20.05
CA THR A 102 5.94 8.67 -21.33
C THR A 102 7.23 9.42 -21.70
N TRP A 103 8.17 8.72 -22.35
CA TRP A 103 9.43 9.30 -22.84
C TRP A 103 9.23 10.63 -23.60
N LYS A 104 8.14 10.75 -24.38
CA LYS A 104 7.75 11.98 -25.08
C LYS A 104 7.49 13.17 -24.16
N VAL A 105 6.83 12.94 -23.01
CA VAL A 105 6.53 13.97 -22.01
C VAL A 105 7.81 14.40 -21.30
N LEU A 106 8.72 13.45 -21.01
CA LEU A 106 10.02 13.76 -20.42
C LEU A 106 10.89 14.59 -21.37
N LEU A 107 10.93 14.23 -22.66
CA LEU A 107 11.64 15.00 -23.69
C LEU A 107 11.04 16.39 -23.92
N GLN A 108 9.71 16.53 -23.89
CA GLN A 108 9.08 17.86 -23.94
C GLN A 108 9.43 18.69 -22.71
N LYS A 109 9.47 18.07 -21.52
CA LYS A 109 9.84 18.75 -20.28
C LYS A 109 11.30 19.18 -20.29
N GLU A 110 12.20 18.35 -20.80
CA GLU A 110 13.62 18.66 -20.99
C GLU A 110 13.80 19.84 -21.96
N LYS A 111 13.16 19.81 -23.13
CA LYS A 111 13.16 20.94 -24.09
C LYS A 111 12.58 22.24 -23.50
N GLN A 112 11.62 22.14 -22.58
CA GLN A 112 11.04 23.31 -21.90
C GLN A 112 11.96 23.83 -20.79
N MET A 113 12.72 22.97 -20.11
CA MET A 113 13.70 23.36 -19.09
C MET A 113 14.96 23.98 -19.69
N THR A 114 15.35 23.60 -20.90
CA THR A 114 16.45 24.29 -21.61
C THR A 114 16.03 25.66 -22.16
N ALA A 115 14.74 25.85 -22.45
CA ALA A 115 14.20 27.10 -23.01
C ALA A 115 13.76 28.14 -21.95
N LYS A 116 13.58 27.77 -20.68
CA LYS A 116 13.15 28.66 -19.60
C LYS A 116 14.16 28.64 -18.45
N SER A 117 14.53 29.82 -17.94
CA SER A 117 15.34 29.98 -16.71
C SER A 117 14.80 29.10 -15.57
N PRO A 118 15.66 28.40 -14.81
CA PRO A 118 15.24 27.41 -13.83
C PRO A 118 14.39 28.06 -12.75
N LYS A 119 13.07 27.86 -12.79
CA LYS A 119 12.20 28.17 -11.66
C LYS A 119 12.55 27.16 -10.56
N LEU A 120 12.96 27.67 -9.40
CA LEU A 120 13.17 26.85 -8.21
C LEU A 120 11.94 25.95 -8.00
N PRO A 121 12.11 24.62 -7.94
CA PRO A 121 10.99 23.75 -7.64
C PRO A 121 10.43 24.13 -6.27
N HIS A 122 9.11 24.27 -6.15
CA HIS A 122 8.49 24.44 -4.84
C HIS A 122 8.96 23.30 -3.92
N PRO A 123 9.33 23.56 -2.66
CA PRO A 123 9.87 22.54 -1.74
C PRO A 123 8.89 21.38 -1.47
N ILE A 124 7.61 21.59 -1.80
CA ILE A 124 6.52 20.61 -1.70
C ILE A 124 6.53 19.63 -2.89
N ASN A 125 6.96 20.09 -4.08
CA ASN A 125 6.91 19.30 -5.30
C ASN A 125 7.98 18.19 -5.26
N GLY A 126 7.55 16.99 -4.87
CA GLY A 126 8.40 15.80 -4.78
C GLY A 126 8.52 15.20 -3.37
N THR A 127 8.18 15.96 -2.31
CA THR A 127 8.17 15.50 -0.91
C THR A 127 6.79 15.02 -0.44
N GLU A 128 5.72 15.35 -1.18
CA GLU A 128 4.33 14.96 -0.89
C GLU A 128 4.16 13.46 -0.58
N TYR A 129 4.75 12.61 -1.41
CA TYR A 129 4.65 11.17 -1.25
C TYR A 129 5.47 10.67 -0.05
N THR A 130 6.57 11.34 0.30
CA THR A 130 7.37 11.02 1.49
C THR A 130 6.60 11.26 2.78
N HIS A 131 5.90 12.39 2.91
CA HIS A 131 5.07 12.66 4.08
C HIS A 131 3.93 11.66 4.23
N TYR A 132 3.31 11.29 3.11
CA TYR A 132 2.27 10.27 3.08
C TYR A 132 2.82 8.89 3.49
N ASP A 133 3.97 8.49 2.96
CA ASP A 133 4.59 7.19 3.27
C ASP A 133 4.99 7.11 4.76
N ASN A 134 5.50 8.21 5.33
CA ASN A 134 5.78 8.31 6.77
C ASN A 134 4.50 8.19 7.60
N THR A 135 3.40 8.81 7.17
CA THR A 135 2.11 8.74 7.87
C THR A 135 1.57 7.30 7.88
N ILE A 136 1.71 6.57 6.77
CA ILE A 136 1.34 5.15 6.71
C ILE A 136 2.22 4.31 7.63
N ALA A 137 3.52 4.57 7.67
CA ALA A 137 4.43 3.87 8.56
C ALA A 137 3.99 4.04 10.03
N MET A 138 3.69 5.28 10.45
CA MET A 138 3.18 5.55 11.80
C MET A 138 1.83 4.87 12.07
N LEU A 139 0.92 4.84 11.10
CA LEU A 139 -0.35 4.14 11.21
C LEU A 139 -0.15 2.62 11.41
N ASN A 140 0.77 2.04 10.66
CA ASN A 140 1.09 0.62 10.78
C ASN A 140 1.70 0.29 12.14
N ASP A 141 2.56 1.15 12.67
CA ASP A 141 3.20 0.91 13.96
C ASP A 141 2.22 1.08 15.12
N THR A 142 1.36 2.10 15.07
CA THR A 142 0.35 2.35 16.12
C THR A 142 -0.76 1.30 16.16
N MET A 143 -1.26 0.86 15.01
CA MET A 143 -2.34 -0.13 14.93
C MET A 143 -1.84 -1.58 14.75
N GLY A 144 -0.53 -1.77 14.54
CA GLY A 144 0.06 -3.06 14.18
C GLY A 144 -0.51 -3.63 12.88
N LEU A 145 -0.63 -2.79 11.85
CA LEU A 145 -1.16 -3.18 10.55
C LEU A 145 -0.04 -3.48 9.54
N CYS A 146 -0.41 -4.15 8.45
CA CYS A 146 0.45 -4.40 7.30
C CYS A 146 -0.09 -3.67 6.06
N LEU A 147 -0.29 -2.35 6.15
CA LEU A 147 -0.68 -1.53 5.00
C LEU A 147 0.59 -1.06 4.27
N ARG A 148 0.71 -1.36 2.98
CA ARG A 148 1.85 -0.95 2.15
C ARG A 148 1.32 -0.21 0.93
#